data_AF-A0AB74TMN9-F1
#
_entry.id   AF-A0AB74TMN9-F1
#
_cell.length_a   1.000
_cell.length_b   1.000
_cell.length_c   1.000
_cell.angle_alpha   90.00
_cell.angle_beta   90.00
_cell.angle_gamma   90.00
#
_symmetry.space_group_name_H-M   'P 1'
#
loop_
_entity.id
_entity.type
_entity.pdbx_description
1 polymer ?
#
loop_
_entity_poly.entity_id
_entity_poly.type
_entity_poly.pdbx_seq_one_letter_code
_entity_poly.pdbx_strand_id
1 'polypeptide(L)'
;MITLLKLLVVIFFIFLCQFIFRRHDKKQIELLTDNFLYWIKCPSEKTRPNNKLFVELFRPIYGNKHVHHPLPDNKRATTISNYYSLIDSFPTMSTSQAIEDQITLLQNMNDYYQYRYTEIFSVQYWFKFVVYLPKNILIYLGANPDTVIGKIANFIYWLFIVTWSIFKTQIINIIKQLFF
;
A
#
# COMPACT_ATOMS: atom_id res chain seq x y z
N MET A 1 14.76 32.15 -6.07
CA MET A 1 15.69 31.02 -6.25
C MET A 1 15.78 30.14 -4.99
N ILE A 2 16.07 30.70 -3.81
CA ILE A 2 16.20 29.94 -2.53
C ILE A 2 14.93 29.16 -2.15
N THR A 3 13.74 29.72 -2.37
CA THR A 3 12.46 29.06 -2.06
C THR A 3 12.16 27.86 -2.97
N LEU A 4 12.48 27.98 -4.25
CA LEU A 4 12.28 26.90 -5.23
C LEU A 4 13.24 25.74 -4.98
N LEU A 5 14.49 26.05 -4.62
CA LEU A 5 15.46 25.05 -4.21
C LEU A 5 15.00 24.28 -2.96
N LYS A 6 14.49 24.98 -1.94
CA LYS A 6 13.94 24.33 -0.73
C LYS A 6 12.78 23.38 -1.06
N LEU A 7 11.86 23.79 -1.93
CA LEU A 7 10.74 22.95 -2.36
C LEU A 7 11.22 21.69 -3.09
N LEU A 8 12.19 21.83 -3.99
CA LEU A 8 12.79 20.68 -4.69
C LEU A 8 13.48 19.71 -3.73
N VAL A 9 14.18 20.20 -2.71
CA VAL A 9 14.80 19.36 -1.68
C VAL A 9 13.74 18.57 -0.91
N VAL A 10 12.62 19.19 -0.54
CA VAL A 10 11.52 18.51 0.15
C VAL A 10 10.88 17.43 -0.74
N ILE A 11 10.61 17.75 -2.00
CA ILE A 11 10.05 16.77 -2.96
C ILE A 11 11.02 15.60 -3.15
N PHE A 12 12.31 15.88 -3.30
CA PHE A 12 13.34 14.86 -3.44
C PHE A 12 13.45 13.97 -2.19
N PHE A 13 13.34 14.55 -0.99
CA PHE A 13 13.31 13.78 0.25
C PHE A 13 12.08 12.86 0.32
N ILE A 14 10.90 13.36 -0.03
CA ILE A 14 9.67 12.54 -0.10
C ILE A 14 9.83 11.42 -1.13
N PHE A 15 10.43 11.70 -2.28
CA PHE A 15 10.77 10.70 -3.29
C PHE A 15 11.68 9.60 -2.73
N LEU A 16 12.77 9.97 -2.04
CA LEU A 16 13.69 9.00 -1.43
C LEU A 16 12.99 8.10 -0.40
N CYS A 17 12.17 8.67 0.48
CA CYS A 17 11.40 7.88 1.43
C CYS A 17 10.47 6.87 0.71
N GLN A 18 9.69 7.35 -0.26
CA GLN A 18 8.80 6.48 -1.05
C GLN A 18 9.56 5.39 -1.80
N PHE A 19 10.72 5.73 -2.36
CA PHE A 19 11.59 4.79 -3.06
C PHE A 19 12.11 3.68 -2.13
N ILE A 20 12.61 4.04 -0.95
CA ILE A 20 13.14 3.08 0.02
C ILE A 20 12.04 2.10 0.47
N PHE A 21 10.89 2.61 0.90
CA PHE A 21 9.79 1.76 1.39
C PHE A 21 9.26 0.83 0.30
N ARG A 22 8.94 1.37 -0.89
CA ARG A 22 8.39 0.53 -1.98
C ARG A 22 9.39 -0.48 -2.51
N ARG A 23 10.68 -0.14 -2.54
CA ARG A 23 11.75 -1.09 -2.90
C ARG A 23 11.88 -2.20 -1.87
N HIS A 24 11.78 -1.86 -0.59
CA HIS A 24 11.80 -2.83 0.49
C HIS A 24 10.63 -3.81 0.34
N ASP A 25 9.40 -3.32 0.22
CA ASP A 25 8.21 -4.18 0.13
C ASP A 25 8.25 -5.09 -1.10
N LYS A 26 8.67 -4.55 -2.25
CA LYS A 26 8.92 -5.34 -3.47
C LYS A 26 9.89 -6.49 -3.21
N LYS A 27 11.05 -6.21 -2.61
CA LYS A 27 12.04 -7.26 -2.32
C LYS A 27 11.49 -8.31 -1.36
N GLN A 28 10.72 -7.90 -0.36
CA GLN A 28 10.15 -8.82 0.61
C GLN A 28 9.14 -9.79 -0.03
N ILE A 29 8.29 -9.32 -0.95
CA ILE A 29 7.35 -10.21 -1.64
C ILE A 29 8.05 -11.16 -2.62
N GLU A 30 9.09 -10.69 -3.32
CA GLU A 30 9.94 -11.54 -4.18
C GLU A 30 10.60 -12.66 -3.35
N LEU A 31 11.24 -12.29 -2.24
CA LEU A 31 11.87 -13.25 -1.33
C LEU A 31 10.87 -14.23 -0.72
N LEU A 32 9.68 -13.75 -0.32
CA LEU A 32 8.63 -14.60 0.22
C LEU A 32 8.14 -15.62 -0.83
N THR A 33 7.96 -15.17 -2.07
CA THR A 33 7.53 -16.01 -3.19
C THR A 33 8.57 -17.07 -3.51
N ASP A 34 9.84 -16.69 -3.62
CA ASP A 34 10.95 -17.62 -3.87
C ASP A 34 11.10 -18.64 -2.73
N ASN A 35 10.96 -18.19 -1.49
CA ASN A 35 11.00 -19.07 -0.32
C ASN A 35 9.84 -20.07 -0.33
N PHE A 36 8.64 -19.64 -0.71
CA PHE A 36 7.47 -20.51 -0.80
C PHE A 36 7.60 -21.54 -1.94
N LEU A 37 7.98 -21.11 -3.14
CA LEU A 37 8.21 -22.01 -4.29
C LEU A 37 9.32 -23.02 -4.01
N TYR A 38 10.38 -22.60 -3.35
CA TYR A 38 11.45 -23.51 -2.93
C TYR A 38 10.96 -24.49 -1.85
N TRP A 39 10.21 -24.01 -0.85
CA TRP A 39 9.65 -24.85 0.20
C TRP A 39 8.72 -25.93 -0.36
N ILE A 40 7.91 -25.62 -1.38
CA ILE A 40 7.09 -26.61 -2.12
C ILE A 40 7.97 -27.69 -2.76
N LYS A 41 9.12 -27.32 -3.34
CA LYS A 41 10.04 -28.27 -3.99
C LYS A 41 10.83 -29.12 -2.99
N CYS A 42 11.29 -28.52 -1.90
CA CYS A 42 12.17 -29.13 -0.89
C CYS A 42 11.62 -28.89 0.53
N PRO A 43 10.52 -29.57 0.94
CA PRO A 43 9.85 -29.31 2.21
C PRO A 43 10.70 -29.66 3.44
N SER A 44 11.68 -30.55 3.30
CA SER A 44 12.53 -31.06 4.39
C SER A 44 13.79 -30.24 4.67
N GLU A 45 14.22 -29.37 3.75
CA GLU A 45 15.55 -28.76 3.80
C GLU A 45 15.56 -27.28 4.24
N LYS A 46 14.39 -26.61 4.27
CA LYS A 46 14.33 -25.16 4.50
C LYS A 46 13.29 -24.74 5.52
N THR A 47 13.56 -23.62 6.17
CA THR A 47 12.67 -22.91 7.08
C THR A 47 11.36 -22.57 6.38
N ARG A 48 10.24 -22.96 7.01
CA ARG A 48 8.87 -22.62 6.60
C ARG A 48 8.76 -21.12 6.28
N PRO A 49 8.11 -20.74 5.15
CA PRO A 49 7.86 -19.35 4.81
C PRO A 49 7.19 -18.58 5.94
N ASN A 50 7.61 -17.33 6.13
CA ASN A 50 7.20 -16.52 7.27
C ASN A 50 5.75 -16.04 7.10
N ASN A 51 4.82 -16.63 7.85
CA ASN A 51 3.41 -16.22 7.84
C ASN A 51 3.21 -14.77 8.28
N LYS A 52 3.97 -14.29 9.28
CA LYS A 52 3.86 -12.89 9.71
C LYS A 52 4.17 -11.91 8.57
N LEU A 53 5.23 -12.19 7.82
CA LEU A 53 5.60 -11.38 6.65
C LEU A 53 4.53 -11.42 5.56
N PHE A 54 3.96 -12.60 5.31
CA PHE A 54 2.83 -12.75 4.39
C PHE A 54 1.65 -11.87 4.81
N VAL A 55 1.23 -11.93 6.07
CA VAL A 55 0.10 -11.11 6.59
C VAL A 55 0.40 -9.61 6.48
N GLU A 56 1.63 -9.19 6.79
CA GLU A 56 2.06 -7.79 6.66
C GLU A 56 1.97 -7.28 5.22
N LEU A 57 2.35 -8.11 4.23
CA LEU A 57 2.27 -7.76 2.81
C LEU A 57 0.86 -7.93 2.23
N PHE A 58 0.03 -8.80 2.81
CA PHE A 58 -1.32 -9.06 2.32
C PHE A 58 -2.30 -7.95 2.70
N ARG A 59 -2.21 -7.45 3.95
CA ARG A 59 -3.17 -6.50 4.52
C ARG A 59 -3.32 -5.19 3.71
N PRO A 60 -2.25 -4.57 3.17
CA PRO A 60 -2.39 -3.35 2.37
C PRO A 60 -3.18 -3.53 1.07
N ILE A 61 -3.28 -4.76 0.55
CA ILE A 61 -3.91 -5.04 -0.75
C ILE A 61 -5.38 -5.44 -0.55
N TYR A 62 -5.62 -6.38 0.36
CA TYR A 62 -6.93 -7.03 0.49
C TYR A 62 -7.66 -6.67 1.80
N GLY A 63 -7.01 -5.92 2.70
CA GLY A 63 -7.55 -5.57 4.01
C GLY A 63 -7.66 -6.78 4.94
N ASN A 64 -8.69 -6.78 5.80
CA ASN A 64 -9.01 -7.90 6.72
C ASN A 64 -9.98 -8.91 6.10
N LYS A 65 -10.09 -8.98 4.77
CA LYS A 65 -11.01 -9.92 4.13
C LYS A 65 -10.47 -11.33 4.27
N HIS A 66 -11.19 -12.19 4.98
CA HIS A 66 -10.93 -13.63 4.97
C HIS A 66 -11.33 -14.17 3.60
N VAL A 67 -10.35 -14.55 2.79
CA VAL A 67 -10.61 -15.20 1.51
C VAL A 67 -10.86 -16.67 1.80
N HIS A 68 -12.14 -17.05 1.81
CA HIS A 68 -12.59 -18.41 2.07
C HIS A 68 -12.66 -19.21 0.77
N HIS A 69 -11.83 -20.23 0.63
CA HIS A 69 -11.86 -21.15 -0.50
C HIS A 69 -12.52 -22.48 -0.09
N PRO A 70 -13.42 -23.03 -0.93
CA PRO A 70 -14.01 -24.34 -0.65
C PRO A 70 -12.92 -25.41 -0.78
N LEU A 71 -12.78 -26.28 0.23
CA LEU A 71 -11.93 -27.45 0.14
C LEU A 71 -12.57 -28.48 -0.81
N PRO A 72 -11.82 -29.05 -1.76
CA PRO A 72 -12.32 -30.17 -2.55
C PRO A 72 -12.50 -31.39 -1.62
N ASP A 73 -13.75 -31.72 -1.30
CA ASP A 73 -14.10 -32.93 -0.55
C ASP A 73 -14.24 -34.11 -1.52
N ASN A 74 -13.39 -35.11 -1.33
CA ASN A 74 -13.38 -36.36 -2.08
C ASN A 74 -14.39 -37.39 -1.54
N LYS A 75 -15.23 -37.02 -0.56
CA LYS A 75 -16.32 -37.87 -0.05
C LYS A 75 -17.64 -37.58 -0.76
N ARG A 76 -18.06 -38.55 -1.59
CA ARG A 76 -19.42 -38.58 -2.17
C ARG A 76 -20.45 -38.58 -1.03
N ALA A 77 -21.36 -37.60 -1.05
CA ALA A 77 -22.62 -37.53 -0.30
C ALA A 77 -22.67 -36.87 1.11
N THR A 78 -21.73 -36.01 1.50
CA THR A 78 -21.97 -35.06 2.61
C THR A 78 -21.57 -33.65 2.22
N THR A 79 -22.55 -32.75 2.12
CA THR A 79 -22.35 -31.31 1.87
C THR A 79 -21.79 -30.63 3.13
N ILE A 80 -20.54 -30.95 3.48
CA ILE A 80 -19.76 -30.14 4.40
C ILE A 80 -18.77 -29.38 3.53
N SER A 81 -19.15 -28.18 3.08
CA SER A 81 -18.22 -27.27 2.43
C SER A 81 -17.25 -26.76 3.50
N ASN A 82 -16.18 -27.49 3.77
CA ASN A 82 -15.12 -27.00 4.63
C ASN A 82 -14.42 -25.86 3.88
N TYR A 83 -14.49 -24.65 4.42
CA TYR A 83 -13.77 -23.50 3.88
C TYR A 83 -12.45 -23.35 4.62
N TYR A 84 -11.37 -23.02 3.90
CA TYR A 84 -10.13 -22.57 4.54
C TYR A 84 -9.89 -21.09 4.23
N SER A 85 -9.38 -20.38 5.23
CA SER A 85 -8.86 -19.02 5.05
C SER A 85 -7.43 -19.12 4.55
N LEU A 86 -7.17 -18.60 3.34
CA LEU A 86 -5.82 -18.57 2.77
C LEU A 86 -4.82 -17.88 3.70
N ILE A 87 -5.26 -16.85 4.42
CA ILE A 87 -4.41 -16.06 5.32
C ILE A 87 -4.00 -16.87 6.55
N ASP A 88 -4.96 -17.53 7.19
CA ASP A 88 -4.72 -18.25 8.44
C ASP A 88 -4.00 -19.58 8.20
N SER A 89 -4.19 -20.14 7.01
CA SER A 89 -3.57 -21.41 6.60
C SER A 89 -2.18 -21.24 5.98
N PHE A 90 -1.76 -20.02 5.63
CA PHE A 90 -0.46 -19.81 5.01
C PHE A 90 0.71 -20.07 5.98
N PRO A 91 1.79 -20.72 5.53
CA PRO A 91 1.89 -21.54 4.32
C PRO A 91 1.34 -22.96 4.59
N THR A 92 0.59 -23.52 3.63
CA THR A 92 0.04 -24.90 3.69
C THR A 92 0.36 -25.71 2.43
N MET A 93 0.55 -27.02 2.61
CA MET A 93 0.73 -28.02 1.53
C MET A 93 -0.39 -29.07 1.52
N SER A 94 -1.49 -28.81 2.22
CA SER A 94 -2.55 -29.81 2.47
C SER A 94 -3.20 -30.38 1.20
N THR A 95 -3.36 -29.56 0.15
CA THR A 95 -3.95 -29.95 -1.13
C THR A 95 -3.25 -29.24 -2.28
N SER A 96 -3.25 -29.85 -3.48
CA SER A 96 -2.72 -29.21 -4.69
C SER A 96 -3.44 -27.89 -5.01
N GLN A 97 -4.77 -27.85 -4.83
CA GLN A 97 -5.57 -26.63 -5.01
C GLN A 97 -5.12 -25.52 -4.06
N ALA A 98 -4.88 -25.82 -2.78
CA ALA A 98 -4.42 -24.81 -1.83
C ALA A 98 -3.02 -24.28 -2.18
N ILE A 99 -2.15 -25.13 -2.77
CA ILE A 99 -0.84 -24.70 -3.24
C ILE A 99 -0.99 -23.74 -4.43
N GLU A 100 -1.81 -24.09 -5.43
CA GLU A 100 -2.08 -23.24 -6.60
C GLU A 100 -2.68 -21.89 -6.20
N ASP A 101 -3.67 -21.88 -5.32
CA ASP A 101 -4.31 -20.65 -4.83
C ASP A 101 -3.31 -19.74 -4.11
N GLN A 102 -2.40 -20.30 -3.30
CA GLN A 102 -1.32 -19.55 -2.65
C GLN A 102 -0.30 -18.98 -3.66
N ILE A 103 0.06 -19.74 -4.71
CA ILE A 103 0.97 -19.27 -5.77
C ILE A 103 0.34 -18.10 -6.53
N THR A 104 -0.90 -18.23 -6.98
CA THR A 104 -1.62 -17.17 -7.69
C THR A 104 -1.75 -15.93 -6.82
N LEU A 105 -2.02 -16.09 -5.53
CA LEU A 105 -2.09 -14.97 -4.60
C LEU A 105 -0.74 -14.24 -4.47
N LEU A 106 0.36 -14.98 -4.30
CA LEU A 106 1.70 -14.41 -4.23
C LEU A 106 2.09 -13.69 -5.53
N GLN A 107 1.72 -14.23 -6.69
CA GLN A 107 1.92 -13.57 -7.99
C GLN A 107 1.15 -12.25 -8.09
N ASN A 108 -0.13 -12.24 -7.72
CA ASN A 108 -0.94 -11.01 -7.70
C ASN A 108 -0.36 -9.96 -6.75
N MET A 109 0.13 -10.38 -5.58
CA MET A 109 0.79 -9.48 -4.63
C MET A 109 2.10 -8.94 -5.21
N ASN A 110 2.90 -9.78 -5.87
CA ASN A 110 4.13 -9.36 -6.53
C ASN A 110 3.85 -8.32 -7.62
N ASP A 111 2.84 -8.54 -8.47
CA ASP A 111 2.42 -7.61 -9.51
C ASP A 111 1.97 -6.27 -8.92
N TYR A 112 1.21 -6.30 -7.81
CA TYR A 112 0.82 -5.10 -7.09
C TYR A 112 2.03 -4.30 -6.58
N TYR A 113 2.98 -4.95 -5.90
CA TYR A 113 4.16 -4.26 -5.36
C TYR A 113 5.12 -3.78 -6.45
N GLN A 114 5.22 -4.53 -7.55
CA GLN A 114 5.95 -4.11 -8.74
C GLN A 114 5.31 -2.86 -9.36
N TYR A 115 3.99 -2.87 -9.55
CA TYR A 115 3.24 -1.71 -10.03
C TYR A 115 3.48 -0.49 -9.14
N ARG A 116 3.32 -0.64 -7.82
CA ARG A 116 3.56 0.43 -6.85
C ARG A 116 5.00 0.94 -6.90
N TYR A 117 5.99 0.07 -7.03
CA TYR A 117 7.38 0.50 -7.17
C TYR A 117 7.60 1.30 -8.44
N THR A 118 7.03 0.89 -9.57
CA THR A 118 7.17 1.64 -10.84
C THR A 118 6.40 2.96 -10.85
N GLU A 119 5.29 3.04 -10.12
CA GLU A 119 4.40 4.20 -10.09
C GLU A 119 5.10 5.48 -9.60
N ILE A 120 6.07 5.39 -8.67
CA ILE A 120 6.77 6.58 -8.14
C ILE A 120 7.65 7.28 -9.15
N PHE A 121 8.02 6.60 -10.25
CA PHE A 121 8.77 7.20 -11.33
C PHE A 121 7.86 7.93 -12.32
N SER A 122 6.54 7.74 -12.22
CA SER A 122 5.58 8.45 -13.04
C SER A 122 5.37 9.88 -12.55
N VAL A 123 5.45 10.84 -13.48
CA VAL A 123 5.13 12.24 -13.20
C VAL A 123 3.65 12.39 -12.76
N GLN A 124 2.76 11.57 -13.33
CA GLN A 124 1.33 11.58 -13.00
C GLN A 124 1.09 11.24 -11.52
N TYR A 125 1.89 10.34 -10.95
CA TYR A 125 1.81 10.01 -9.53
C TYR A 125 2.06 11.23 -8.65
N TRP A 126 3.11 12.01 -8.96
CA TRP A 126 3.45 13.22 -8.19
C TRP A 126 2.39 14.32 -8.30
N PHE A 127 1.81 14.50 -9.49
CA PHE A 127 0.67 15.41 -9.65
C PHE A 127 -0.51 14.98 -8.79
N LYS A 128 -0.93 13.71 -8.87
CA LYS A 128 -2.01 13.19 -8.02
C LYS A 128 -1.69 13.32 -6.53
N PHE A 129 -0.44 13.05 -6.14
CA PHE A 129 0.00 13.13 -4.75
C PHE A 129 -0.15 14.55 -4.17
N VAL A 130 0.27 15.58 -4.92
CA VAL A 130 0.18 16.99 -4.50
C VAL A 130 -1.26 17.50 -4.56
N VAL A 131 -2.00 17.16 -5.63
CA VAL A 131 -3.38 17.59 -5.83
C VAL A 131 -4.31 17.03 -4.76
N TYR A 132 -4.06 15.80 -4.30
CA TYR A 132 -4.83 15.10 -3.28
C TYR A 132 -4.09 14.99 -1.95
N LEU A 133 -3.15 15.89 -1.66
CA LEU A 133 -2.38 15.88 -0.42
C LEU A 133 -3.26 15.81 0.84
N PRO A 134 -4.36 16.59 0.96
CA PRO A 134 -5.25 16.51 2.14
C PRO A 134 -5.89 15.14 2.31
N LYS A 135 -6.30 14.51 1.20
CA LYS A 135 -6.86 13.15 1.23
C LYS A 135 -5.82 12.14 1.68
N ASN A 136 -4.58 12.26 1.18
CA ASN A 136 -3.47 11.37 1.57
C ASN A 136 -3.15 11.51 3.08
N ILE A 137 -3.23 12.72 3.63
CA ILE A 137 -3.06 12.96 5.08
C ILE A 137 -4.21 12.34 5.87
N LEU A 138 -5.45 12.46 5.40
CA LEU A 138 -6.61 11.84 6.08
C LEU A 138 -6.51 10.31 6.12
N ILE A 139 -6.06 9.68 5.02
CA ILE A 139 -5.80 8.23 4.99
C ILE A 139 -4.75 7.87 6.04
N TYR A 140 -3.67 8.65 6.15
CA TYR A 140 -2.64 8.44 7.15
C TYR A 140 -3.16 8.55 8.59
N LEU A 141 -4.08 9.47 8.84
CA LEU A 141 -4.75 9.63 10.14
C LEU A 141 -5.81 8.55 10.43
N GLY A 142 -6.00 7.57 9.53
CA GLY A 142 -7.00 6.52 9.67
C GLY A 142 -8.43 6.98 9.34
N ALA A 143 -8.60 8.18 8.77
CA ALA A 143 -9.90 8.67 8.34
C ALA A 143 -10.22 8.18 6.92
N ASN A 144 -11.50 7.93 6.65
CA ASN A 144 -11.95 7.58 5.30
C ASN A 144 -11.95 8.85 4.41
N PRO A 145 -11.11 8.91 3.35
CA PRO A 145 -10.97 10.09 2.49
C PRO A 145 -12.19 10.39 1.61
N ASP A 146 -13.10 9.43 1.44
CA ASP A 146 -14.30 9.59 0.61
C ASP A 146 -15.48 10.19 1.37
N THR A 147 -15.28 10.48 2.67
CA THR A 147 -16.23 11.21 3.49
C THR A 147 -16.37 12.67 3.06
N VAL A 148 -17.46 13.31 3.48
CA VAL A 148 -17.69 14.75 3.28
C VAL A 148 -16.52 15.57 3.84
N ILE A 149 -15.96 15.16 4.98
CA ILE A 149 -14.78 15.79 5.61
C ILE A 149 -13.59 15.80 4.64
N GLY A 150 -13.32 14.68 3.96
CA GLY A 150 -12.22 14.61 2.99
C GLY A 150 -12.39 15.51 1.78
N LYS A 151 -13.63 15.68 1.31
CA LYS A 151 -13.94 16.61 0.21
C LYS A 151 -13.78 18.07 0.65
N ILE A 152 -14.27 18.42 1.85
CA ILE A 152 -14.15 19.77 2.42
C ILE A 152 -12.68 20.12 2.67
N ALA A 153 -11.90 19.21 3.27
CA ALA A 153 -10.47 19.42 3.49
C ALA A 153 -9.72 19.68 2.18
N ASN A 154 -10.04 18.93 1.13
CA ASN A 154 -9.45 19.14 -0.19
C ASN A 154 -9.85 20.51 -0.79
N PHE A 155 -11.11 20.92 -0.62
CA PHE A 155 -11.57 22.23 -1.06
C PHE A 155 -10.88 23.39 -0.32
N ILE A 156 -10.81 23.32 1.01
CA ILE A 156 -10.13 24.33 1.86
C ILE A 156 -8.66 24.44 1.49
N TYR A 157 -7.99 23.32 1.23
CA TYR A 157 -6.60 23.30 0.78
C TYR A 157 -6.41 24.08 -0.53
N TRP A 158 -7.26 23.84 -1.52
CA TRP A 158 -7.18 24.57 -2.78
C TRP A 158 -7.51 26.06 -2.62
N LEU A 159 -8.53 26.38 -1.82
CA LEU A 159 -8.86 27.76 -1.49
C LEU A 159 -7.67 28.46 -0.83
N PHE A 160 -7.02 27.81 0.14
CA PHE A 160 -5.82 28.31 0.79
C PHE A 160 -4.69 28.57 -0.21
N ILE A 161 -4.40 27.62 -1.10
CA ILE A 161 -3.36 27.79 -2.13
C ILE A 161 -3.63 29.01 -3.01
N VAL A 162 -4.87 29.16 -3.50
CA VAL A 162 -5.26 30.28 -4.36
C VAL A 162 -5.15 31.60 -3.59
N THR A 163 -5.73 31.67 -2.39
CA THR A 163 -5.67 32.89 -1.56
C THR A 163 -4.23 33.26 -1.20
N TRP A 164 -3.40 32.28 -0.87
CA TRP A 164 -2.00 32.50 -0.54
C TRP A 164 -1.23 32.98 -1.76
N SER A 165 -1.45 32.39 -2.94
CA SER A 165 -0.76 32.80 -4.16
C SER A 165 -1.07 34.25 -4.57
N ILE A 166 -2.31 34.72 -4.36
CA ILE A 166 -2.73 36.07 -4.73
C ILE A 166 -2.35 37.09 -3.64
N PHE A 167 -2.61 36.78 -2.38
CA PHE A 167 -2.55 37.76 -1.28
C PHE A 167 -1.32 37.64 -0.38
N LYS A 168 -0.32 36.81 -0.75
CA LYS A 168 0.88 36.55 0.05
C LYS A 168 1.50 37.82 0.64
N THR A 169 1.68 38.85 -0.19
CA THR A 169 2.37 40.07 0.21
C THR A 169 1.55 40.87 1.23
N GLN A 170 0.23 40.99 1.03
CA GLN A 170 -0.63 41.67 2.01
C GLN A 170 -0.70 40.89 3.33
N ILE A 171 -0.83 39.56 3.27
CA ILE A 171 -0.87 38.71 4.47
C ILE A 171 0.41 38.85 5.30
N ILE A 172 1.58 38.82 4.65
CA ILE A 172 2.87 39.00 5.36
C ILE A 172 2.94 40.38 6.02
N ASN A 173 2.47 41.43 5.34
CA ASN A 173 2.50 42.79 5.89
C ASN A 173 1.55 42.95 7.09
N ILE A 174 0.35 42.36 7.03
CA ILE A 174 -0.60 42.34 8.15
C ILE A 174 -0.01 41.60 9.35
N ILE A 175 0.61 40.44 9.14
CA ILE A 175 1.26 39.67 10.21
C ILE A 175 2.39 40.50 10.82
N LYS A 176 3.20 41.17 10.01
CA LYS A 176 4.26 42.05 10.53
C LYS A 176 3.67 43.17 11.39
N GLN A 177 2.62 43.85 10.96
CA GLN A 177 1.98 44.93 11.74
C GLN A 177 1.28 44.46 13.03
N LEU A 178 0.88 43.18 13.10
CA LEU A 178 0.22 42.61 14.28
C LEU A 178 1.21 42.12 15.35
N PHE A 179 2.41 41.69 14.92
CA PHE A 179 3.41 41.06 15.80
C PHE A 179 4.67 41.92 16.00
N PHE A 180 4.85 43.00 15.26
CA PHE A 180 5.90 44.02 15.38
C PHE A 180 5.30 45.42 15.31
#